data_AF-A0A0F9EEK2-F1
#
_entry.id   AF-A0A0F9EEK2-F1
#
_cell.length_a   1.000
_cell.length_b   1.000
_cell.length_c   1.000
_cell.angle_alpha   90.00
_cell.angle_beta   90.00
_cell.angle_gamma   90.00
#
_symmetry.space_group_name_H-M   'P 1'
#
loop_
_entity.id
_entity.type
_entity.pdbx_description
1 polymer ?
#
loop_
_entity_poly.entity_id
_entity_poly.type
_entity_poly.pdbx_seq_one_letter_code
_entity_poly.pdbx_strand_id
1 'polypeptide(L)'
;MAKDVNLALITASTDMAGTGDKGAEKDTEGGFWAVIRILLGTVTGTTVVCDIQVLCSIDGGANDFHIGQFPTIDESDDDIEIARVVYIPTPASGQTVTKVKLNTRTSTGTTPVVPVLRADIEPLVSLGIPAVDLELTQGVEKLI
;
A
#
# COMPACT_ATOMS: atom_id res chain seq x y z
N MET A 1 -3.26 -5.03 -13.91
CA MET A 1 -3.56 -3.58 -13.91
C MET A 1 -2.28 -2.85 -14.28
N ALA A 2 -2.33 -1.68 -14.91
CA ALA A 2 -1.11 -0.88 -15.10
C ALA A 2 -0.59 -0.48 -13.71
N LYS A 3 0.69 -0.71 -13.44
CA LYS A 3 1.33 -0.40 -12.15
C LYS A 3 2.19 0.84 -12.30
N ASP A 4 1.99 1.83 -11.45
CA ASP A 4 2.91 2.95 -11.34
C ASP A 4 4.09 2.56 -10.45
N VAL A 5 5.29 2.60 -11.01
CA VAL A 5 6.54 2.29 -10.30
C VAL A 5 6.79 3.24 -9.12
N ASN A 6 6.26 4.47 -9.18
CA ASN A 6 6.40 5.45 -8.11
C ASN A 6 5.56 5.10 -6.89
N LEU A 7 4.49 4.31 -7.07
CA LEU A 7 3.57 3.86 -6.03
C LEU A 7 3.92 2.48 -5.45
N ALA A 8 5.13 1.99 -5.73
CA ALA A 8 5.65 0.74 -5.20
C ALA A 8 6.15 0.89 -3.75
N LEU A 9 5.42 0.31 -2.80
CA LEU A 9 5.79 0.28 -1.38
C LEU A 9 7.01 -0.60 -1.12
N ILE A 10 7.13 -1.71 -1.84
CA ILE A 10 8.27 -2.63 -1.78
C ILE A 10 8.70 -2.95 -3.20
N THR A 11 9.96 -2.65 -3.54
CA THR A 11 10.53 -2.89 -4.88
C THR A 11 11.54 -4.04 -4.92
N ALA A 12 12.04 -4.44 -3.75
CA ALA A 12 12.93 -5.57 -3.55
C ALA A 12 12.54 -6.30 -2.26
N SER A 13 12.84 -7.60 -2.16
CA SER A 13 12.45 -8.47 -1.05
C SER A 13 12.70 -7.81 0.32
N THR A 14 11.62 -7.61 1.07
CA THR A 14 11.65 -7.04 2.42
C THR A 14 11.00 -8.01 3.39
N ASP A 15 11.72 -8.38 4.46
CA ASP A 15 11.18 -9.24 5.49
C ASP A 15 10.25 -8.46 6.44
N MET A 16 9.03 -8.94 6.56
CA MET A 16 7.99 -8.35 7.41
C MET A 16 8.08 -8.81 8.86
N ALA A 17 8.97 -9.73 9.22
CA ALA A 17 9.17 -10.16 10.60
C ALA A 17 9.56 -9.00 11.55
N GLY A 18 9.12 -9.10 12.81
CA GLY A 18 9.23 -8.01 13.80
C GLY A 18 8.15 -6.93 13.61
N THR A 19 8.01 -5.99 14.54
CA THR A 19 7.03 -4.90 14.45
C THR A 19 7.65 -3.62 13.89
N GLY A 20 6.82 -2.78 13.27
CA GLY A 20 7.22 -1.46 12.78
C GLY A 20 7.01 -1.26 11.28
N ASP A 21 7.43 -0.09 10.80
CA ASP A 21 7.28 0.31 9.40
C ASP A 21 8.20 -0.51 8.49
N LYS A 22 7.69 -0.86 7.30
CA LYS A 22 8.37 -1.72 6.34
C LYS A 22 8.28 -1.13 4.94
N GLY A 23 9.34 -1.33 4.16
CA GLY A 23 9.43 -0.80 2.80
C GLY A 23 9.55 0.73 2.76
N ALA A 24 9.07 1.32 1.68
CA ALA A 24 9.05 2.76 1.46
C ALA A 24 7.70 3.37 1.87
N GLU A 25 7.74 4.57 2.42
CA GLU A 25 6.59 5.45 2.51
C GLU A 25 6.39 6.17 1.18
N LYS A 26 5.13 6.29 0.73
CA LYS A 26 4.76 6.91 -0.54
C LYS A 26 3.83 8.08 -0.35
N ASP A 27 4.19 9.18 -1.01
CA ASP A 27 3.35 10.36 -1.13
C ASP A 27 2.32 10.13 -2.24
N THR A 28 1.06 10.42 -1.95
CA THR A 28 -0.07 10.30 -2.88
C THR A 28 -0.92 11.56 -2.83
N GLU A 29 -1.71 11.82 -3.87
CA GLU A 29 -2.68 12.92 -3.87
C GLU A 29 -3.83 12.73 -2.88
N GLY A 30 -4.10 11.48 -2.47
CA GLY A 30 -5.24 11.10 -1.63
C GLY A 30 -6.61 11.34 -2.28
N GLY A 31 -7.67 10.92 -1.60
CA GLY A 31 -9.05 11.07 -2.05
C GLY A 31 -9.54 9.98 -3.01
N PHE A 32 -8.90 8.81 -3.02
CA PHE A 32 -9.24 7.73 -3.95
C PHE A 32 -9.23 6.35 -3.28
N TRP A 33 -9.97 5.43 -3.87
CA TRP A 33 -9.87 4.01 -3.52
C TRP A 33 -8.67 3.39 -4.22
N ALA A 34 -7.97 2.49 -3.53
CA ALA A 34 -6.84 1.77 -4.08
C ALA A 34 -6.89 0.29 -3.68
N VAL A 35 -6.28 -0.55 -4.50
CA VAL A 35 -5.93 -1.92 -4.13
C VAL A 35 -4.46 -1.93 -3.77
N ILE A 36 -4.13 -2.32 -2.53
CA ILE A 36 -2.76 -2.60 -2.14
C ILE A 36 -2.54 -4.09 -2.28
N ARG A 37 -1.59 -4.47 -3.12
CA ARG A 37 -1.22 -5.87 -3.34
C ARG A 37 0.14 -6.16 -2.77
N ILE A 38 0.28 -7.31 -2.14
CA ILE A 38 1.56 -7.85 -1.67
C ILE A 38 1.78 -9.20 -2.35
N LEU A 39 2.99 -9.39 -2.90
CA LEU A 39 3.48 -10.68 -3.36
C LEU A 39 4.40 -11.23 -2.27
N LEU A 40 3.97 -12.31 -1.63
CA LEU A 40 4.76 -13.03 -0.65
C LEU A 40 5.75 -13.96 -1.36
N GLY A 41 6.88 -14.21 -0.71
CA GLY A 41 7.75 -15.33 -1.03
C GLY A 41 7.50 -16.48 -0.06
N THR A 42 8.48 -17.36 0.08
CA THR A 42 8.43 -18.46 1.04
C THR A 42 8.48 -17.95 2.49
N VAL A 43 7.42 -18.18 3.24
CA VAL A 43 7.31 -17.95 4.67
C VAL A 43 8.01 -19.09 5.41
N THR A 44 8.84 -18.78 6.39
CA THR A 44 9.53 -19.80 7.19
C THR A 44 9.45 -19.50 8.67
N GLY A 45 9.70 -20.54 9.48
CA GLY A 45 9.56 -20.50 10.93
C GLY A 45 8.56 -21.54 11.41
N THR A 46 8.13 -21.43 12.65
CA THR A 46 7.09 -22.31 13.23
C THR A 46 6.08 -21.46 13.96
N THR A 47 4.78 -21.72 13.74
CA THR A 47 3.67 -20.92 14.28
C THR A 47 3.80 -19.45 13.92
N VAL A 48 4.05 -19.19 12.63
CA VAL A 48 4.24 -17.84 12.13
C VAL A 48 2.90 -17.13 12.19
N VAL A 49 2.90 -15.94 12.76
CA VAL A 49 1.75 -15.05 12.73
C VAL A 49 2.29 -13.67 12.40
N CYS A 50 1.91 -13.12 11.25
CA CYS A 50 2.31 -11.79 10.83
C CYS A 50 1.10 -10.99 10.36
N ASP A 51 0.76 -9.95 11.12
CA ASP A 51 -0.31 -9.01 10.77
C ASP A 51 0.30 -7.78 10.10
N ILE A 52 0.08 -7.68 8.78
CA ILE A 52 0.52 -6.53 7.98
C ILE A 52 -0.65 -5.56 7.85
N GLN A 53 -0.40 -4.32 8.22
CA GLN A 53 -1.37 -3.23 8.11
C GLN A 53 -0.88 -2.13 7.18
N VAL A 54 -1.84 -1.36 6.68
CA VAL A 54 -1.63 -0.17 5.88
C VAL A 54 -1.92 1.02 6.77
N LEU A 55 -0.90 1.87 6.92
CA LEU A 55 -1.01 3.14 7.62
C LEU A 55 -1.00 4.27 6.62
N CYS A 56 -1.68 5.36 6.99
CA CYS A 56 -1.53 6.62 6.29
C CYS A 56 -1.45 7.81 7.23
N SER A 57 -0.85 8.89 6.75
CA SER A 57 -0.83 10.20 7.38
C SER A 57 -1.33 11.25 6.39
N ILE A 58 -2.29 12.06 6.83
CA ILE A 58 -2.83 13.19 6.06
C ILE A 58 -2.21 14.54 6.47
N ASP A 59 -1.33 14.52 7.47
CA ASP A 59 -0.77 15.70 8.13
C ASP A 59 0.74 15.86 7.91
N GLY A 60 1.23 15.40 6.76
CA GLY A 60 2.64 15.53 6.37
C GLY A 60 3.59 14.56 7.07
N GLY A 61 3.05 13.47 7.66
CA GLY A 61 3.82 12.43 8.35
C GLY A 61 3.89 12.60 9.86
N ALA A 62 3.10 13.51 10.44
CA ALA A 62 3.14 13.77 11.88
C ALA A 62 2.36 12.73 12.68
N ASN A 63 1.22 12.26 12.17
CA ASN A 63 0.42 11.20 12.78
C ASN A 63 -0.04 10.19 11.75
N ASP A 64 0.26 8.92 12.03
CA ASP A 64 -0.22 7.79 11.25
C ASP A 64 -1.50 7.21 11.85
N PHE A 65 -2.41 6.79 10.97
CA PHE A 65 -3.60 6.03 11.34
C PHE A 65 -3.84 4.86 10.39
N HIS A 66 -4.55 3.86 10.89
CA HIS A 66 -4.86 2.62 10.19
C HIS A 66 -5.95 2.80 9.14
N ILE A 67 -5.72 2.33 7.91
CA ILE A 67 -6.71 2.36 6.81
C ILE A 67 -7.04 0.99 6.23
N GLY A 68 -6.32 -0.06 6.61
CA GLY A 68 -6.59 -1.42 6.16
C GLY A 68 -5.60 -2.45 6.70
N GLN A 69 -6.02 -3.71 6.79
CA GLN A 69 -5.17 -4.81 7.24
C GLN A 69 -5.29 -5.99 6.29
N PHE A 70 -4.18 -6.64 5.97
CA PHE A 70 -4.20 -7.92 5.27
C PHE A 70 -4.74 -9.01 6.21
N PRO A 71 -5.23 -10.15 5.68
CA PRO A 71 -5.38 -11.34 6.50
C PRO A 71 -4.08 -11.63 7.25
N THR A 72 -4.20 -12.23 8.43
CA THR A 72 -3.05 -12.73 9.17
C THR A 72 -2.30 -13.73 8.31
N ILE A 73 -1.00 -13.53 8.16
CA ILE A 73 -0.11 -14.41 7.39
C ILE A 73 0.43 -15.50 8.31
N ASP A 74 0.35 -16.75 7.86
CA ASP A 74 0.94 -17.91 8.52
C ASP A 74 1.95 -18.67 7.66
N GLU A 75 2.53 -19.75 8.18
CA GLU A 75 3.52 -20.58 7.46
C GLU A 75 2.97 -21.36 6.25
N SER A 76 1.67 -21.29 5.97
CA SER A 76 1.05 -21.91 4.79
C SER A 76 0.81 -20.92 3.64
N ASP A 77 0.97 -19.62 3.89
CA ASP A 77 0.80 -18.53 2.93
C ASP A 77 2.05 -18.32 2.06
N ASP A 78 2.60 -19.40 1.52
CA ASP A 78 3.83 -19.41 0.73
C ASP A 78 3.59 -19.04 -0.74
N ASP A 79 4.40 -18.12 -1.26
CA ASP A 79 4.43 -17.75 -2.68
C ASP A 79 3.06 -17.31 -3.25
N ILE A 80 2.25 -16.66 -2.42
CA ILE A 80 0.93 -16.15 -2.79
C ILE A 80 0.90 -14.63 -2.97
N GLU A 81 -0.09 -14.16 -3.73
CA GLU A 81 -0.41 -12.74 -3.85
C GLU A 81 -1.71 -12.44 -3.10
N ILE A 82 -1.67 -11.44 -2.22
CA ILE A 82 -2.83 -11.02 -1.43
C ILE A 82 -3.11 -9.55 -1.70
N ALA A 83 -4.39 -9.20 -1.81
CA ALA A 83 -4.84 -7.85 -2.11
C ALA A 83 -5.77 -7.33 -1.01
N ARG A 84 -5.65 -6.04 -0.71
CA ARG A 84 -6.56 -5.31 0.18
C ARG A 84 -7.01 -4.02 -0.48
N VAL A 85 -8.32 -3.84 -0.59
CA VAL A 85 -8.92 -2.57 -0.99
C VAL A 85 -8.93 -1.63 0.21
N VAL A 86 -8.47 -0.40 0.02
CA VAL A 86 -8.46 0.66 1.03
C VAL A 86 -8.89 1.99 0.41
N TYR A 87 -9.44 2.89 1.22
CA TYR A 87 -9.61 4.29 0.84
C TYR A 87 -8.42 5.09 1.36
N ILE A 88 -7.71 5.79 0.47
CA ILE A 88 -6.63 6.69 0.84
C ILE A 88 -7.23 8.09 0.99
N PRO A 89 -7.30 8.66 2.21
CA PRO A 89 -8.00 9.92 2.43
C PRO A 89 -7.31 11.12 1.78
N THR A 90 -8.07 12.18 1.51
CA THR A 90 -7.54 13.46 1.06
C THR A 90 -6.62 14.07 2.13
N PRO A 91 -5.53 14.77 1.73
CA PRO A 91 -4.65 15.46 2.67
C PRO A 91 -5.42 16.47 3.53
N ALA A 92 -4.95 16.68 4.76
CA ALA A 92 -5.48 17.73 5.61
C ALA A 92 -5.19 19.12 5.02
N SER A 93 -5.98 20.12 5.43
CA SER A 93 -5.77 21.50 4.99
C SER A 93 -4.32 21.95 5.26
N GLY A 94 -3.68 22.52 4.23
CA GLY A 94 -2.28 22.96 4.29
C GLY A 94 -1.25 21.87 3.93
N GLN A 95 -1.68 20.63 3.66
CA GLN A 95 -0.84 19.57 3.12
C GLN A 95 -1.13 19.34 1.64
N THR A 96 -0.11 18.87 0.92
CA THR A 96 -0.20 18.56 -0.52
C THR A 96 -0.23 17.07 -0.81
N VAL A 97 0.05 16.22 0.19
CA VAL A 97 0.17 14.77 0.02
C VAL A 97 -0.40 14.00 1.21
N THR A 98 -0.96 12.83 0.92
CA THR A 98 -1.26 11.78 1.89
C THR A 98 -0.17 10.73 1.79
N LYS A 99 0.50 10.47 2.90
CA LYS A 99 1.57 9.49 3.02
C LYS A 99 0.97 8.12 3.30
N VAL A 100 1.44 7.08 2.62
CA VAL A 100 0.97 5.70 2.78
C VAL A 100 2.15 4.76 2.93
N LYS A 101 2.05 3.81 3.86
CA LYS A 101 3.11 2.82 4.13
C LYS A 101 2.56 1.50 4.64
N LEU A 102 3.41 0.48 4.59
CA LEU A 102 3.18 -0.80 5.26
C LEU A 102 3.80 -0.79 6.64
N ASN A 103 3.11 -1.42 7.57
CA ASN A 103 3.59 -1.62 8.92
C ASN A 103 3.26 -3.05 9.36
N THR A 104 4.22 -3.73 9.98
CA THR A 104 3.93 -4.98 10.67
C THR A 104 3.42 -4.65 12.07
N ARG A 105 2.14 -4.93 12.31
CA ARG A 105 1.48 -4.68 13.59
C ARG A 105 1.88 -5.72 14.63
N THR A 106 1.94 -6.98 14.22
CA THR A 106 2.27 -8.11 15.09
C THR A 106 3.05 -9.12 14.30
N SER A 107 4.11 -9.66 14.91
CA SER A 107 4.93 -10.72 14.35
C SER A 107 5.33 -11.66 15.48
N THR A 108 4.94 -12.93 15.40
CA THR A 108 5.27 -13.96 16.37
C THR A 108 5.63 -15.28 15.69
N GLY A 109 6.21 -16.20 16.47
CA GLY A 109 6.68 -17.50 16.01
C GLY A 109 8.14 -17.74 16.40
N THR A 110 8.64 -18.95 16.17
CA THR A 110 10.07 -19.23 16.33
C THR A 110 10.76 -18.87 15.03
N THR A 111 11.61 -17.82 15.07
CA THR A 111 12.35 -17.28 13.90
C THR A 111 11.47 -17.09 12.65
N PRO A 112 10.37 -16.31 12.73
CA PRO A 112 9.52 -16.06 11.59
C PRO A 112 10.29 -15.28 10.51
N VAL A 113 10.12 -15.66 9.26
CA VAL A 113 10.59 -14.93 8.08
C VAL A 113 9.40 -14.82 7.14
N VAL A 114 8.98 -13.60 6.82
CA VAL A 114 7.79 -13.32 6.00
C VAL A 114 8.21 -12.36 4.89
N PRO A 115 8.83 -12.86 3.81
CA PRO A 115 9.35 -12.02 2.76
C PRO A 115 8.22 -11.50 1.88
N VAL A 116 8.09 -10.19 1.77
CA VAL A 116 7.30 -9.54 0.71
C VAL A 116 8.25 -9.18 -0.42
N LEU A 117 8.07 -9.82 -1.58
CA LEU A 117 8.90 -9.63 -2.77
C LEU A 117 8.54 -8.35 -3.52
N ARG A 118 7.26 -7.97 -3.47
CA ARG A 118 6.73 -6.77 -4.10
C ARG A 118 5.49 -6.29 -3.35
N ALA A 119 5.34 -4.97 -3.22
CA ALA A 119 4.09 -4.38 -2.79
C ALA A 119 3.81 -3.10 -3.58
N ASP A 120 2.58 -2.94 -4.07
CA ASP A 120 2.17 -1.83 -4.92
C ASP A 120 0.85 -1.22 -4.43
N ILE A 121 0.74 0.11 -4.49
CA ILE A 121 -0.55 0.81 -4.41
C ILE A 121 -1.09 0.94 -5.84
N GLU A 122 -2.26 0.37 -6.08
CA GLU A 122 -2.96 0.43 -7.37
C GLU A 122 -4.22 1.29 -7.23
N PRO A 123 -4.18 2.58 -7.61
CA PRO A 123 -5.37 3.43 -7.59
C PRO A 123 -6.48 2.80 -8.43
N LEU A 124 -7.66 2.65 -7.82
CA LEU A 124 -8.89 2.32 -8.52
C LEU A 124 -9.39 3.60 -9.18
N VAL A 125 -8.75 3.99 -10.27
CA VAL A 125 -9.28 5.03 -11.15
C VAL A 125 -10.61 4.49 -11.67
N SER A 126 -11.72 5.13 -11.28
CA SER A 126 -12.94 4.99 -12.05
C SER A 126 -12.65 5.57 -13.42
N LEU A 127 -12.54 4.71 -14.43
CA LEU A 127 -12.47 5.07 -15.85
C LEU A 127 -13.77 5.77 -16.34
N GLY A 128 -14.57 6.37 -15.46
CA GLY A 128 -15.89 6.91 -15.75
C GLY A 128 -16.36 7.99 -14.76
N ILE A 129 -15.46 8.83 -14.24
CA ILE A 129 -15.87 10.06 -13.52
C ILE A 129 -15.82 11.24 -14.52
N PRO A 130 -16.98 11.81 -14.92
CA PRO A 130 -17.06 12.87 -15.93
C PRO A 130 -16.28 14.16 -15.60
N ALA A 131 -15.89 14.35 -14.34
CA ALA A 131 -15.10 15.51 -13.92
C ALA A 131 -13.65 15.47 -14.43
N VAL A 132 -13.06 14.27 -14.57
CA VAL A 132 -11.67 14.10 -15.06
C VAL A 132 -11.60 14.18 -16.59
N ASP A 133 -12.67 13.80 -17.28
CA ASP A 133 -12.77 13.81 -18.75
C ASP A 133 -12.81 15.25 -19.32
N LEU A 134 -13.33 16.20 -18.52
CA LEU A 134 -13.37 17.61 -18.90
C LEU A 134 -11.95 18.23 -18.95
N GLU A 135 -11.07 17.86 -18.02
CA GLU A 135 -9.69 18.37 -17.99
C GLU A 135 -8.83 17.74 -19.10
N LEU A 136 -9.07 16.47 -19.46
CA LEU A 136 -8.40 15.81 -20.59
C LEU A 136 -8.83 16.39 -21.94
N THR A 137 -10.12 16.74 -22.09
CA THR A 137 -10.62 17.41 -23.30
C THR A 137 -9.96 18.79 -23.49
N GLN A 138 -9.80 19.55 -22.40
CA GLN A 138 -9.12 20.86 -22.44
C GLN A 138 -7.60 20.75 -22.66
N GLY A 139 -6.96 19.66 -22.22
CA GLY A 139 -5.55 19.40 -22.45
C GLY A 139 -5.20 19.20 -23.94
N VAL A 140 -6.10 18.58 -24.71
CA VAL A 140 -5.93 18.34 -26.15
C VAL A 140 -6.15 19.63 -26.97
N GLU A 141 -7.11 20.48 -26.59
CA GLU A 141 -7.35 21.77 -27.28
C GLU A 141 -6.16 22.74 -27.18
N LYS A 142 -5.35 22.66 -26.12
CA LYS A 142 -4.15 23.50 -25.97
C LYS A 142 -2.92 23.00 -26.73
N LEU A 143 -3.03 21.87 -27.42
CA LEU A 143 -1.94 21.26 -28.21
C LEU A 143 -2.03 21.56 -29.71
N ILE A 144 -3.00 22.38 -30.16
CA ILE A 144 -3.20 22.77 -31.56
C ILE A 144 -2.98 24.28 -31.71
#